data_AF-A0A936P079-F1
#
_entry.id   AF-A0A936P079-F1
#
_cell.length_a   1.000
_cell.length_b   1.000
_cell.length_c   1.000
_cell.angle_alpha   90.00
_cell.angle_beta   90.00
_cell.angle_gamma   90.00
#
_symmetry.space_group_name_H-M   'P 1'
#
loop_
_entity.id
_entity.type
_entity.pdbx_description
1 polymer ?
#
loop_
_entity_poly.entity_id
_entity_poly.type
_entity_poly.pdbx_seq_one_letter_code
_entity_poly.pdbx_strand_id
1 'polypeptide(L)' 'MTPTRTPPIKLDSLRHLRDEMGRVYREAWAGKIDTQDATRLVFVLGELRKLYEVIELEQRIDALEGKS' A
#
# COMPACT_ATOMS: atom_id res chain seq x y z
N MET A 1 11.40 -1.04 -30.07
CA MET A 1 11.14 -1.55 -28.71
C MET A 1 9.69 -1.24 -28.38
N THR A 2 8.82 -2.24 -28.33
CA THR A 2 7.45 -2.06 -27.82
C THR A 2 7.53 -1.92 -26.30
N PRO A 3 6.91 -0.89 -25.68
CA PRO A 3 6.95 -0.75 -24.23
C PRO A 3 6.22 -1.94 -23.58
N THR A 4 6.95 -2.75 -22.83
CA THR A 4 6.38 -3.82 -22.03
C THR A 4 5.49 -3.18 -20.97
N ARG A 5 4.18 -3.38 -21.07
CA ARG A 5 3.22 -2.89 -20.09
C ARG A 5 3.43 -3.65 -18.79
N THR A 6 4.07 -3.01 -17.81
CA THR A 6 4.14 -3.55 -16.45
C THR A 6 2.71 -3.62 -15.89
N PRO A 7 2.26 -4.79 -15.40
CA PRO A 7 0.95 -4.88 -14.77
C PRO A 7 0.87 -3.89 -13.58
N PRO A 8 -0.27 -3.21 -13.39
CA PRO A 8 -0.41 -2.21 -12.35
C PRO A 8 -0.23 -2.84 -10.97
N ILE A 9 0.47 -2.14 -10.08
CA ILE A 9 0.60 -2.53 -8.68
C ILE A 9 -0.79 -2.45 -8.06
N LYS A 10 -1.27 -3.56 -7.49
CA LYS A 10 -2.57 -3.59 -6.80
C LYS A 10 -2.41 -2.96 -5.42
N LEU A 11 -3.04 -1.80 -5.20
CA LEU A 11 -3.05 -1.06 -3.94
C LEU A 11 -4.50 -0.76 -3.50
N ASP A 12 -5.38 -1.75 -3.66
CA ASP A 12 -6.84 -1.63 -3.46
C ASP A 12 -7.32 -2.14 -2.09
N SER A 13 -6.40 -2.56 -1.20
CA SER A 13 -6.73 -3.04 0.15
C SER A 13 -5.55 -2.90 1.11
N LEU A 14 -5.84 -2.89 2.41
CA LEU A 14 -4.81 -2.94 3.47
C LEU A 14 -3.90 -4.16 3.34
N ARG A 15 -4.43 -5.31 2.89
CA ARG A 15 -3.64 -6.52 2.65
C ARG A 15 -2.62 -6.31 1.54
N HIS A 16 -3.04 -5.78 0.40
CA HIS A 16 -2.12 -5.55 -0.72
C HIS A 16 -1.09 -4.47 -0.40
N LEU A 17 -1.48 -3.41 0.33
CA LEU A 17 -0.53 -2.40 0.83
C LEU A 17 0.53 -3.03 1.74
N ARG A 18 0.12 -3.86 2.70
CA ARG A 18 1.05 -4.57 3.60
C ARG A 18 2.01 -5.47 2.82
N ASP A 19 1.48 -6.24 1.87
CA ASP A 19 2.29 -7.17 1.10
C ASP A 19 3.30 -6.43 0.20
N GLU A 20 2.91 -5.29 -0.36
CA GLU A 20 3.78 -4.41 -1.15
C GLU A 20 4.86 -3.73 -0.29
N MET A 21 4.51 -3.23 0.90
CA MET A 21 5.51 -2.70 1.85
C MET A 21 6.54 -3.78 2.23
N GLY A 22 6.09 -5.02 2.46
CA GLY A 22 6.96 -6.17 2.71
C GLY A 22 7.84 -6.53 1.51
N ARG A 23 7.33 -6.38 0.27
CA ARG A 23 8.12 -6.57 -0.96
C ARG A 23 9.25 -5.54 -1.03
N VAL A 24 8.93 -4.25 -0.87
CA VAL A 24 9.92 -3.16 -0.89
C VAL A 24 11.00 -3.38 0.17
N TYR A 25 10.60 -3.77 1.39
CA TYR A 25 11.55 -4.08 2.46
C TYR A 25 12.51 -5.22 2.08
N ARG A 26 11.99 -6.35 1.56
CA ARG A 26 12.83 -7.48 1.15
C ARG A 26 13.77 -7.13 0.01
N GLU A 27 13.33 -6.30 -0.94
CA GLU A 27 14.17 -5.85 -2.05
C GLU A 27 15.27 -4.89 -1.61
N ALA A 28 14.96 -3.99 -0.67
CA ALA A 28 15.96 -3.12 -0.05
C ALA A 28 16.98 -3.93 0.74
N TRP A 29 16.53 -4.90 1.56
CA TRP A 29 17.42 -5.82 2.28
C TRP A 29 18.36 -6.58 1.33
N ALA A 30 17.81 -7.05 0.21
CA ALA A 30 18.59 -7.77 -0.81
C ALA A 30 19.50 -6.87 -1.66
N GLY A 31 19.54 -5.55 -1.40
CA GLY A 31 20.33 -4.58 -2.16
C GLY A 31 19.83 -4.34 -3.59
N LYS A 32 18.59 -4.72 -3.90
CA LYS A 32 17.97 -4.53 -5.23
C LYS A 32 17.39 -3.13 -5.42
N ILE A 33 17.00 -2.49 -4.32
CA ILE A 33 16.54 -1.10 -4.27
C ILE A 33 17.41 -0.38 -3.25
N ASP A 34 17.79 0.86 -3.55
CA ASP A 34 18.47 1.71 -2.58
C ASP A 34 17.60 1.96 -1.34
N THR A 35 18.20 1.91 -0.15
CA THR A 35 17.47 2.04 1.12
C THR A 35 16.74 3.39 1.23
N GLN A 36 17.30 4.46 0.66
CA GLN A 36 16.69 5.79 0.67
C GLN A 36 15.42 5.80 -0.19
N ASP A 37 15.48 5.18 -1.37
CA ASP A 37 14.32 5.07 -2.27
C ASP A 37 13.25 4.14 -1.69
N ALA A 38 13.66 3.00 -1.11
CA ALA A 38 12.77 2.11 -0.38
C ALA A 38 12.04 2.85 0.75
N THR A 39 12.73 3.70 1.50
CA THR A 39 12.13 4.49 2.58
C THR A 39 11.06 5.45 2.06
N ARG A 40 11.32 6.15 0.94
CA ARG A 40 10.33 7.02 0.29
C ARG A 40 9.10 6.25 -0.18
N LEU A 41 9.30 5.09 -0.81
CA LEU A 41 8.21 4.25 -1.29
C LEU A 41 7.35 3.74 -0.12
N VAL A 42 7.97 3.22 0.94
CA VAL A 42 7.26 2.75 2.13
C VAL A 42 6.52 3.89 2.82
N PHE A 43 7.07 5.11 2.83
CA PHE A 43 6.36 6.29 3.34
C PHE A 43 5.07 6.55 2.58
N VAL A 44 5.11 6.58 1.24
CA VAL A 44 3.91 6.78 0.41
C VAL A 44 2.88 5.67 0.63
N LEU A 45 3.31 4.41 0.69
CA LEU A 45 2.43 3.28 1.01
C LEU A 45 1.82 3.40 2.41
N GLY A 46 2.57 3.96 3.37
CA GLY A 46 2.10 4.26 4.72
C GLY A 46 1.00 5.32 4.74
N GLU A 47 1.11 6.38 3.93
CA GLU A 47 0.04 7.39 3.81
C GLU A 47 -1.24 6.79 3.20
N LEU A 48 -1.10 5.92 2.19
CA LEU A 48 -2.24 5.19 1.62
C LEU A 48 -2.91 4.28 2.65
N ARG A 49 -2.11 3.56 3.46
CA ARG A 49 -2.64 2.73 4.54
C ARG A 49 -3.51 3.53 5.51
N LYS A 50 -3.07 4.72 5.93
CA LYS A 50 -3.85 5.60 6.83
C LYS A 50 -5.21 5.96 6.22
N LEU A 51 -5.26 6.26 4.93
CA LEU A 51 -6.50 6.58 4.24
C LEU A 51 -7.48 5.39 4.23
N TYR A 52 -6.98 4.17 3.96
CA TYR A 52 -7.81 2.96 4.02
C TYR A 52 -8.30 2.67 5.44
N GLU A 53 -7.46 2.86 6.46
CA GLU A 53 -7.88 2.70 7.85
C GLU A 53 -9.01 3.66 8.22
N VAL A 54 -8.98 4.91 7.74
CA VAL A 54 -10.08 5.87 7.92
C VAL A 54 -11.36 5.37 7.25
N ILE A 55 -11.29 4.96 5.98
CA ILE A 55 -12.46 4.48 5.23
C ILE A 55 -13.07 3.24 5.90
N GLU A 56 -12.26 2.26 6.29
CA GLU A 56 -12.75 1.05 6.95
C GLU A 56 -13.37 1.36 8.32
N LEU A 57 -12.82 2.34 9.06
CA LEU A 57 -13.40 2.79 10.33
C LEU A 57 -14.73 3.51 10.12
N GLU A 58 -14.83 4.40 9.13
CA GLU A 58 -16.08 5.08 8.76
C GLU A 58 -17.17 4.05 8.40
N GLN A 59 -16.85 3.08 7.55
CA GLN A 59 -17.78 2.00 7.19
C GLN A 59 -18.26 1.19 8.41
N ARG A 60 -17.36 0.91 9.35
CA ARG A 60 -17.71 0.20 10.59
C ARG A 60 -18.57 1.06 11.51
N ILE A 61 -18.31 2.37 11.57
CA ILE A 61 -19.13 3.32 12.34
C ILE A 61 -20.54 3.40 11.74
N ASP A 62 -20.67 3.59 10.42
CA ASP A 62 -21.97 3.65 9.75
C ASP A 62 -22.80 2.39 9.98
N ALA A 63 -22.15 1.22 9.92
CA ALA A 63 -22.78 -0.08 10.22
C ALA A 63 -23.27 -0.19 11.67
N LEU A 64 -22.56 0.41 12.64
CA LEU A 64 -22.97 0.44 14.05
C LEU A 64 -24.06 1.48 14.31
N GLU A 65 -24.02 2.61 13.61
CA GLU A 65 -25.02 3.69 13.72
C GLU A 65 -26.32 3.37 12.97
N GLY A 66 -26.36 2.26 12.22
CA GLY A 66 -27.54 1.84 11.46
C GLY A 66 -27.85 2.79 10.29
N LYS A 67 -26.85 3.56 9.83
CA LYS A 67 -26.95 4.38 8.63
C LYS A 67 -26.80 3.45 7.44
N SER A 68 -27.93 3.05 6.85
CA SER A 68 -28.03 2.36 5.56
C SER A 68 -28.81 3.21 4.57
#